data_AF-A0A7R9G7Z5-F1
#
_entry.id   AF-A0A7R9G7Z5-F1
#
_cell.length_a   1.000
_cell.length_b   1.000
_cell.length_c   1.000
_cell.angle_alpha   90.00
_cell.angle_beta   90.00
_cell.angle_gamma   90.00
#
_symmetry.space_group_name_H-M   'P 1'
#
loop_
_entity.id
_entity.type
_entity.pdbx_description
1 polymer ?
#
loop_
_entity_poly.entity_id
_entity_poly.type
_entity_poly.pdbx_seq_one_letter_code
_entity_poly.pdbx_strand_id
1 'polypeptide(L)'
;MATGMSLVLCMLTLKQERANSKFVLWSRIDQKSCFKCIITAGLQPVIIETVMSGDELRTDLTAVEQQIVTLGSENVVCVLTTTSCFAPRASDSVEQVAVICARYNVPHIINNAYGLQSSRCMHIIQEAARKGRVDAFVQSTDKNFLVPVGGAIIAGFDKGLVERISRMYPGE
;
A
#
# COMPACT_ATOMS: atom_id res chain seq x y z
N MET A 1 -3.84 11.79 12.19
CA MET A 1 -3.14 10.50 12.32
C MET A 1 -1.93 10.49 11.40
N ALA A 2 -0.78 9.98 11.84
CA ALA A 2 0.39 9.84 10.97
C ALA A 2 0.19 8.72 9.92
N THR A 3 0.94 8.77 8.81
CA THR A 3 0.81 7.83 7.66
C THR A 3 0.78 6.36 8.07
N GLY A 4 1.66 5.93 9.00
CA GLY A 4 1.68 4.55 9.48
C GLY A 4 0.35 4.13 10.12
N MET A 5 -0.23 4.97 10.97
CA MET A 5 -1.54 4.69 11.60
C MET A 5 -2.69 4.77 10.60
N SER A 6 -2.61 5.65 9.61
CA SER A 6 -3.58 5.69 8.52
C SER A 6 -3.54 4.42 7.65
N LEU A 7 -2.35 3.83 7.42
CA LEU A 7 -2.22 2.51 6.78
C LEU A 7 -2.84 1.40 7.65
N VAL A 8 -2.65 1.45 8.98
CA VAL A 8 -3.33 0.52 9.91
C VAL A 8 -4.85 0.58 9.70
N LEU A 9 -5.42 1.78 9.68
CA LEU A 9 -6.87 1.95 9.53
C LEU A 9 -7.38 1.38 8.20
N CYS A 10 -6.64 1.57 7.11
CA CYS A 10 -6.97 0.97 5.81
C CYS A 10 -6.96 -0.57 5.90
N MET A 11 -5.92 -1.16 6.49
CA MET A 11 -5.79 -2.61 6.62
C MET A 11 -6.85 -3.22 7.55
N LEU A 12 -7.19 -2.56 8.66
CA LEU A 12 -8.28 -2.99 9.55
C LEU A 12 -9.63 -3.01 8.83
N THR A 13 -9.88 -2.01 7.99
CA THR A 13 -11.11 -1.94 7.17
C THR A 13 -11.19 -3.11 6.19
N LEU A 14 -10.12 -3.36 5.44
CA LEU A 14 -10.07 -4.48 4.49
C LEU A 14 -10.15 -5.86 5.19
N LYS A 15 -9.57 -5.98 6.38
CA LYS A 15 -9.64 -7.21 7.20
C LYS A 15 -11.07 -7.55 7.61
N GLN A 16 -11.95 -6.58 7.84
CA GLN A 16 -13.37 -6.85 8.11
C GLN A 16 -14.07 -7.46 6.89
N GLU A 17 -13.76 -6.99 5.68
CA GLU A 17 -14.31 -7.54 4.44
C GLU A 17 -13.72 -8.92 4.10
N ARG A 18 -12.52 -9.21 4.62
CA ARG A 18 -11.75 -10.44 4.36
C ARG A 18 -11.43 -11.15 5.66
N ALA A 19 -12.46 -11.57 6.41
CA ALA A 19 -12.34 -12.07 7.78
C ALA A 19 -11.31 -13.19 7.99
N ASN A 20 -11.09 -14.06 7.00
CA ASN A 20 -10.12 -15.17 7.09
C ASN A 20 -8.69 -14.78 6.69
N SER A 21 -8.52 -13.63 6.02
CA SER A 21 -7.21 -13.18 5.52
C SER A 21 -6.30 -12.68 6.64
N LYS A 22 -5.01 -13.00 6.59
CA LYS A 22 -4.05 -12.59 7.63
C LYS A 22 -2.74 -12.05 7.08
N PHE A 23 -2.47 -12.24 5.79
CA PHE A 23 -1.22 -11.88 5.17
C PHE A 23 -1.28 -10.51 4.50
N VAL A 24 -0.22 -9.73 4.64
CA VAL A 24 0.01 -8.53 3.83
C VAL A 24 1.28 -8.74 3.05
N LEU A 25 1.16 -8.84 1.72
CA LEU A 25 2.34 -8.90 0.85
C LEU A 25 2.93 -7.51 0.76
N TRP A 26 4.20 -7.37 1.13
CA TRP A 26 4.84 -6.07 1.26
C TRP A 26 6.14 -6.06 0.48
N SER A 27 6.21 -5.19 -0.53
CA SER A 27 7.44 -4.93 -1.29
C SER A 27 8.44 -4.23 -0.37
N ARG A 28 9.55 -4.91 -0.04
CA ARG A 28 10.46 -4.51 1.02
C ARG A 28 10.94 -3.06 0.84
N ILE A 29 10.89 -2.31 1.93
CA ILE A 29 11.55 -1.01 2.09
C ILE A 29 12.00 -0.88 3.54
N ASP A 30 13.25 -0.48 3.78
CA ASP A 30 13.83 -0.47 5.12
C ASP A 30 13.41 0.78 5.91
N GLN A 31 12.09 0.90 6.17
CA GLN A 31 11.45 1.98 6.90
C GLN A 31 10.53 1.38 7.99
N LYS A 32 10.86 1.65 9.26
CA LYS A 32 10.22 1.01 10.42
C LYS A 32 8.70 1.21 10.50
N SER A 33 8.18 2.39 10.17
CA SER A 33 6.75 2.69 10.26
C SER A 33 5.90 1.90 9.27
N CYS A 34 6.39 1.65 8.06
CA CYS A 34 5.68 0.94 6.99
C CYS A 34 5.61 -0.56 7.27
N PHE A 35 6.62 -1.11 7.95
CA PHE A 35 6.60 -2.48 8.44
C PHE A 35 5.75 -2.62 9.71
N LYS A 36 5.93 -1.70 10.67
CA LYS A 36 5.21 -1.72 11.94
C LYS A 36 3.70 -1.58 11.78
N CYS A 37 3.21 -0.85 10.77
CA CYS A 37 1.76 -0.72 10.59
C CYS A 37 1.09 -2.07 10.31
N ILE A 38 1.75 -2.98 9.59
CA ILE A 38 1.21 -4.33 9.33
C ILE A 38 1.05 -5.09 10.65
N ILE A 39 2.09 -5.08 11.49
CA ILE A 39 2.10 -5.75 12.79
C ILE A 39 1.09 -5.09 13.74
N THR A 40 1.01 -3.76 13.76
CA THR A 40 0.05 -3.01 14.58
C THR A 40 -1.40 -3.30 14.19
N ALA A 41 -1.67 -3.60 12.91
CA ALA A 41 -2.98 -4.06 12.46
C ALA A 41 -3.30 -5.52 12.86
N GLY A 42 -2.38 -6.22 13.54
CA GLY A 42 -2.54 -7.63 13.90
C GLY A 42 -2.37 -8.59 12.71
N LEU A 43 -1.68 -8.16 11.66
CA LEU A 43 -1.50 -8.91 10.41
C LEU A 43 -0.07 -9.42 10.28
N GLN A 44 0.11 -10.45 9.44
CA GLN A 44 1.40 -11.08 9.19
C GLN A 44 2.03 -10.52 7.89
N PRO A 45 3.17 -9.82 7.96
CA PRO A 45 3.86 -9.37 6.77
C PRO A 45 4.49 -10.55 6.01
N VAL A 46 4.28 -10.59 4.70
CA VAL A 46 5.00 -11.44 3.76
C VAL A 46 5.94 -10.54 2.99
N ILE A 47 7.21 -10.60 3.33
CA ILE A 47 8.24 -9.71 2.78
C ILE A 47 8.58 -10.20 1.38
N ILE A 48 8.39 -9.33 0.38
CA ILE A 48 8.83 -9.55 -0.98
C ILE A 48 10.13 -8.77 -1.17
N GLU A 49 11.23 -9.49 -1.35
CA GLU A 49 12.54 -8.89 -1.62
C GLU A 49 12.52 -8.17 -2.98
N THR A 50 13.33 -7.12 -3.09
CA THR A 50 13.48 -6.36 -4.34
C THR A 50 14.47 -7.04 -5.27
N VAL A 51 14.30 -6.85 -6.58
CA VAL A 51 15.27 -7.29 -7.59
C VAL A 51 16.19 -6.14 -8.00
N MET A 52 17.47 -6.44 -8.17
CA MET A 52 18.46 -5.47 -8.66
C MET A 52 18.31 -5.28 -10.16
N SER A 53 18.25 -4.04 -10.62
CA SER A 53 18.15 -3.65 -12.03
C SER A 53 19.08 -2.46 -12.29
N GLY A 54 20.27 -2.76 -12.80
CA GLY A 54 21.37 -1.77 -12.78
C GLY A 54 21.69 -1.39 -11.33
N ASP A 55 21.69 -0.09 -11.05
CA ASP A 55 21.92 0.45 -9.70
C ASP A 55 20.63 0.56 -8.86
N GLU A 56 19.46 0.26 -9.43
CA GLU A 56 18.18 0.40 -8.75
C GLU A 56 17.71 -0.92 -8.12
N LEU A 57 17.02 -0.82 -6.98
CA LEU A 57 16.22 -1.91 -6.43
C LEU A 57 14.76 -1.72 -6.84
N ARG A 58 14.20 -2.70 -7.55
CA ARG A 58 12.85 -2.65 -8.13
C ARG A 58 11.93 -3.76 -7.60
N THR A 59 10.64 -3.62 -7.83
CA THR A 59 9.62 -4.60 -7.43
C THR A 59 9.84 -5.93 -8.13
N ASP A 60 9.84 -7.02 -7.36
CA ASP A 60 9.77 -8.37 -7.91
C ASP A 60 8.31 -8.75 -8.17
N LEU A 61 7.85 -8.49 -9.40
CA LEU A 61 6.48 -8.79 -9.81
C LEU A 61 6.18 -10.30 -9.79
N THR A 62 7.17 -11.12 -10.13
CA THR A 62 7.04 -12.58 -10.15
C THR A 62 6.85 -13.09 -8.73
N ALA A 63 7.64 -12.62 -7.77
CA ALA A 63 7.50 -13.00 -6.37
C ALA A 63 6.18 -12.53 -5.77
N VAL A 64 5.68 -11.32 -6.12
CA VAL A 64 4.35 -10.86 -5.71
C VAL A 64 3.26 -11.84 -6.19
N GLU A 65 3.23 -12.14 -7.49
CA GLU A 65 2.21 -13.02 -8.08
C GLU A 65 2.32 -14.45 -7.51
N GLN A 66 3.55 -14.98 -7.40
CA GLN A 66 3.80 -16.30 -6.83
C GLN A 66 3.30 -16.40 -5.39
N GLN A 67 3.56 -15.40 -4.55
CA GLN A 67 3.11 -15.42 -3.15
C GLN A 67 1.58 -15.32 -3.01
N ILE A 68 0.91 -14.58 -3.89
CA ILE A 68 -0.57 -14.58 -3.93
C ILE A 68 -1.10 -15.98 -4.21
N VAL A 69 -0.51 -16.69 -5.17
CA VAL A 69 -0.92 -18.06 -5.53
C VAL A 69 -0.60 -19.05 -4.42
N THR A 70 0.62 -19.00 -3.87
CA THR A 70 1.08 -19.93 -2.82
C THR A 70 0.25 -19.80 -1.54
N LEU A 71 -0.09 -18.58 -1.14
CA LEU A 71 -0.85 -18.34 0.08
C LEU A 71 -2.36 -18.50 -0.10
N GLY A 72 -2.86 -18.46 -1.34
CA GLY A 72 -4.27 -18.31 -1.64
C GLY A 72 -4.72 -16.85 -1.50
N SER A 73 -5.31 -16.29 -2.55
CA SER A 73 -5.73 -14.89 -2.61
C SER A 73 -6.67 -14.48 -1.46
N GLU A 74 -7.52 -15.39 -1.00
CA GLU A 74 -8.46 -15.24 0.11
C GLU A 74 -7.76 -15.08 1.47
N ASN A 75 -6.52 -15.54 1.60
CA ASN A 75 -5.72 -15.40 2.82
C ASN A 75 -4.92 -14.08 2.85
N VAL A 76 -4.90 -13.34 1.73
CA VAL A 76 -4.22 -12.05 1.61
C VAL A 76 -5.21 -10.90 1.88
N VAL A 77 -4.87 -10.06 2.86
CA VAL A 77 -5.62 -8.85 3.21
C VAL A 77 -5.43 -7.80 2.12
N CYS A 78 -4.17 -7.54 1.76
CA CYS A 78 -3.80 -6.64 0.68
C CYS A 78 -2.35 -6.86 0.24
N VAL A 79 -2.02 -6.33 -0.94
CA VAL A 79 -0.64 -6.00 -1.33
C VAL A 79 -0.37 -4.55 -0.93
N LEU A 80 0.77 -4.32 -0.26
CA LEU A 80 1.24 -3.00 0.16
C LEU A 80 2.48 -2.60 -0.66
N THR A 81 2.28 -1.68 -1.61
CA THR A 81 3.37 -1.08 -2.40
C THR A 81 3.78 0.28 -1.83
N THR A 82 4.93 0.79 -2.26
CA THR A 82 5.48 2.09 -1.88
C THR A 82 5.98 2.84 -3.11
N THR A 83 5.53 4.08 -3.30
CA THR A 83 6.01 4.96 -4.38
C THR A 83 7.28 5.69 -3.96
N SER A 84 7.14 6.68 -3.09
CA SER A 84 8.24 7.51 -2.60
C SER A 84 9.10 6.73 -1.60
N CYS A 85 10.37 6.48 -1.94
CA CYS A 85 11.32 5.71 -1.13
C CYS A 85 12.75 6.26 -1.21
N PHE A 86 13.65 5.74 -0.38
CA PHE A 86 15.06 6.14 -0.38
C PHE A 86 15.81 5.40 -1.49
N ALA A 87 16.59 6.14 -2.28
CA ALA A 87 17.54 5.55 -3.21
C ALA A 87 18.53 4.62 -2.45
N PRO A 88 18.95 3.49 -3.03
CA PRO A 88 18.82 3.08 -4.43
C PRO A 88 17.48 2.41 -4.79
N ARG A 89 16.53 2.30 -3.87
CA ARG A 89 15.21 1.76 -4.19
C ARG A 89 14.44 2.72 -5.11
N ALA A 90 13.86 2.17 -6.17
CA ALA A 90 12.92 2.89 -7.02
C ALA A 90 11.49 2.77 -6.48
N SER A 91 10.60 3.64 -6.96
CA SER A 91 9.16 3.45 -6.77
C SER A 91 8.76 2.05 -7.22
N ASP A 92 7.83 1.44 -6.50
CA ASP A 92 7.29 0.17 -6.94
C ASP A 92 6.66 0.30 -8.34
N SER A 93 6.64 -0.82 -9.06
CA SER A 93 5.90 -1.04 -10.31
C SER A 93 4.39 -1.10 -10.04
N VAL A 94 3.83 -0.03 -9.48
CA VAL A 94 2.46 0.06 -8.95
C VAL A 94 1.42 -0.28 -10.02
N GLU A 95 1.63 0.14 -11.27
CA GLU A 95 0.72 -0.17 -12.38
C GLU A 95 0.59 -1.68 -12.61
N GLN A 96 1.73 -2.38 -12.67
CA GLN A 96 1.78 -3.83 -12.88
C GLN A 96 1.23 -4.57 -11.65
N VAL A 97 1.56 -4.13 -10.44
CA VAL A 97 0.98 -4.69 -9.20
C VAL A 97 -0.54 -4.51 -9.18
N ALA A 98 -1.06 -3.36 -9.61
CA ALA A 98 -2.49 -3.11 -9.67
C ALA A 98 -3.20 -4.08 -10.64
N VAL A 99 -2.58 -4.40 -11.78
CA VAL A 99 -3.10 -5.42 -12.73
C VAL A 99 -3.12 -6.81 -12.08
N ILE A 100 -2.06 -7.20 -11.37
CA ILE A 100 -2.02 -8.47 -10.61
C ILE A 100 -3.12 -8.49 -9.54
N CYS A 101 -3.24 -7.43 -8.75
CA CYS A 101 -4.25 -7.29 -7.70
C CYS A 101 -5.68 -7.39 -8.25
N ALA A 102 -5.95 -6.78 -9.41
CA ALA A 102 -7.23 -6.92 -10.10
C ALA A 102 -7.50 -8.36 -10.52
N ARG A 103 -6.52 -9.03 -11.14
CA ARG A 103 -6.62 -10.41 -11.63
C ARG A 103 -6.96 -11.41 -10.52
N TYR A 104 -6.31 -11.27 -9.37
CA TYR A 104 -6.50 -12.19 -8.23
C TYR A 104 -7.53 -11.71 -7.21
N ASN A 105 -8.23 -10.60 -7.48
CA ASN A 105 -9.19 -9.99 -6.55
C ASN A 105 -8.61 -9.77 -5.13
N VAL A 106 -7.37 -9.29 -5.08
CA VAL A 106 -6.65 -8.94 -3.85
C VAL A 106 -6.60 -7.43 -3.72
N PRO A 107 -6.96 -6.84 -2.56
CA PRO A 107 -6.86 -5.41 -2.36
C PRO A 107 -5.43 -4.86 -2.49
N HIS A 108 -5.30 -3.63 -2.94
CA HIS A 108 -4.03 -2.95 -3.14
C HIS A 108 -4.00 -1.62 -2.40
N ILE A 109 -3.11 -1.50 -1.42
CA ILE A 109 -2.83 -0.26 -0.71
C ILE A 109 -1.47 0.28 -1.16
N ILE A 110 -1.40 1.59 -1.43
CA ILE A 110 -0.18 2.28 -1.82
C ILE A 110 0.27 3.20 -0.69
N ASN A 111 1.44 2.95 -0.13
CA ASN A 111 2.15 3.88 0.71
C ASN A 111 2.79 4.99 -0.15
N ASN A 112 2.10 6.11 -0.30
CA ASN A 112 2.56 7.28 -1.05
C ASN A 112 3.08 8.39 -0.12
N ALA A 113 3.68 8.02 1.02
CA ALA A 113 4.07 8.89 2.13
C ALA A 113 4.48 10.31 1.72
N TYR A 114 5.49 10.48 0.87
CA TYR A 114 5.95 11.78 0.38
C TYR A 114 5.93 11.87 -1.15
N GLY A 115 5.09 11.04 -1.79
CA GLY A 115 4.96 11.01 -3.24
C GLY A 115 3.99 12.05 -3.79
N LEU A 116 3.16 12.70 -2.97
CA LEU A 116 2.19 13.70 -3.45
C LEU A 116 2.88 14.92 -4.08
N GLN A 117 4.04 15.32 -3.56
CA GLN A 117 4.84 16.40 -4.16
C GLN A 117 5.49 16.02 -5.52
N SER A 118 5.45 14.74 -5.91
CA SER A 118 6.03 14.25 -7.16
C SER A 118 4.93 13.96 -8.18
N SER A 119 4.87 14.77 -9.25
CA SER A 119 3.94 14.55 -10.37
C SER A 119 4.10 13.16 -10.98
N ARG A 120 5.32 12.63 -11.04
CA ARG A 120 5.61 11.25 -11.49
C ARG A 120 4.95 10.19 -10.60
N CYS A 121 5.06 10.31 -9.28
CA CYS A 121 4.44 9.34 -8.36
C CYS A 121 2.92 9.39 -8.47
N MET A 122 2.34 10.59 -8.54
CA MET A 122 0.90 10.76 -8.70
C MET A 122 0.39 10.25 -10.05
N HIS A 123 1.16 10.43 -11.13
CA HIS A 123 0.83 9.89 -12.44
C HIS A 123 0.82 8.34 -12.43
N ILE A 124 1.81 7.71 -11.80
CA ILE A 124 1.86 6.24 -11.67
C ILE A 124 0.63 5.72 -10.89
N ILE A 125 0.20 6.40 -9.82
CA ILE A 125 -1.02 6.02 -9.07
C ILE A 125 -2.26 6.15 -9.96
N GLN A 126 -2.36 7.23 -10.73
CA GLN A 126 -3.49 7.45 -11.63
C GLN A 126 -3.56 6.37 -12.74
N GLU A 127 -2.42 6.02 -13.33
CA GLU A 127 -2.34 4.98 -14.35
C GLU A 127 -2.63 3.58 -13.77
N ALA A 128 -2.18 3.31 -12.55
CA ALA A 128 -2.45 2.05 -11.87
C ALA A 128 -3.95 1.84 -11.63
N ALA A 129 -4.65 2.88 -11.19
CA ALA A 129 -6.09 2.84 -11.00
C ALA A 129 -6.87 2.73 -12.32
N ARG A 130 -6.32 3.26 -13.41
CA ARG A 130 -6.91 3.15 -14.75
C ARG A 130 -6.79 1.73 -15.32
N LYS A 131 -5.68 1.03 -15.05
CA LYS A 131 -5.36 -0.27 -15.65
C LYS A 131 -5.70 -1.47 -14.77
N GLY A 132 -5.82 -1.27 -13.46
CA GLY A 132 -5.99 -2.36 -12.49
C GLY A 132 -6.69 -1.91 -11.22
N ARG A 133 -6.35 -2.56 -10.11
CA ARG A 133 -6.98 -2.32 -8.81
C ARG A 133 -6.08 -1.50 -7.89
N VAL A 134 -6.63 -0.41 -7.37
CA VAL A 134 -6.05 0.42 -6.31
C VAL A 134 -7.18 0.77 -5.33
N ASP A 135 -7.11 0.23 -4.12
CA ASP A 135 -8.17 0.37 -3.13
C ASP A 135 -7.96 1.65 -2.30
N ALA A 136 -6.72 1.92 -1.87
CA ALA A 136 -6.38 3.15 -1.17
C ALA A 136 -4.91 3.54 -1.38
N PHE A 137 -4.62 4.83 -1.24
CA PHE A 137 -3.27 5.35 -1.13
C PHE A 137 -3.18 6.38 -0.01
N VAL A 138 -2.08 6.33 0.75
CA VAL A 138 -1.91 7.12 1.97
C VAL A 138 -0.69 8.04 1.85
N GLN A 139 -0.85 9.30 2.22
CA GLN A 139 0.13 10.37 2.02
C GLN A 139 0.31 11.15 3.33
N SER A 140 1.54 11.50 3.72
CA SER A 140 1.80 12.32 4.92
C SER A 140 1.47 13.78 4.63
N THR A 141 0.93 14.52 5.61
CA THR A 141 0.71 15.95 5.41
C THR A 141 2.00 16.75 5.58
N ASP A 142 2.80 16.43 6.59
CA ASP A 142 4.04 17.13 6.89
C ASP A 142 5.03 17.11 5.72
N LYS A 143 5.18 15.95 5.05
CA LYS A 143 6.12 15.76 3.95
C LYS A 143 5.69 16.39 2.63
N ASN A 144 4.40 16.71 2.46
CA ASN A 144 3.88 17.19 1.18
C ASN A 144 3.31 18.62 1.26
N PHE A 145 3.02 19.15 2.46
CA PHE A 145 2.44 20.48 2.64
C PHE A 145 3.22 21.39 3.60
N LEU A 146 4.40 20.96 4.08
CA LEU A 146 5.24 21.75 5.00
C LEU A 146 4.52 22.15 6.30
N VAL A 147 3.71 21.23 6.84
CA VAL A 147 2.98 21.38 8.11
C VAL A 147 3.60 20.52 9.21
N PRO A 148 3.26 20.73 10.49
CA PRO A 148 3.74 19.88 11.58
C PRO A 148 3.39 18.39 11.37
N VAL A 149 4.25 17.51 11.89
CA VAL A 149 4.05 16.06 11.88
C VAL A 149 2.79 15.69 12.65
N GLY A 150 1.99 14.78 12.10
CA GLY A 150 0.83 14.20 12.80
C GLY A 150 -0.41 13.94 11.93
N GLY A 151 -0.41 14.43 10.69
CA GLY A 151 -1.49 14.24 9.73
C GLY A 151 -1.11 13.33 8.56
N ALA A 152 -2.14 12.78 7.93
CA ALA A 152 -2.06 12.02 6.70
C ALA A 152 -3.40 12.09 5.97
N ILE A 153 -3.36 11.94 4.65
CA ILE A 153 -4.51 11.86 3.76
C ILE A 153 -4.65 10.40 3.32
N ILE A 154 -5.84 9.84 3.50
CA ILE A 154 -6.26 8.57 2.90
C ILE A 154 -7.15 8.93 1.72
N ALA A 155 -6.79 8.46 0.53
CA ALA A 155 -7.56 8.66 -0.68
C ALA A 155 -7.69 7.34 -1.45
N GLY A 156 -8.68 7.27 -2.34
CA GLY A 156 -8.97 6.08 -3.13
C GLY A 156 -9.93 6.43 -4.27
N PHE A 157 -10.15 5.46 -5.15
CA PHE A 157 -11.00 5.64 -6.33
C PHE A 157 -12.44 5.13 -6.11
N ASP A 158 -12.64 4.29 -5.09
CA ASP A 158 -13.96 3.87 -4.61
C ASP A 158 -14.38 4.73 -3.41
N LYS A 159 -15.35 5.62 -3.63
CA LYS A 159 -15.93 6.48 -2.59
C LYS A 159 -16.50 5.66 -1.43
N GLY A 160 -17.18 4.55 -1.71
CA GLY A 160 -17.78 3.71 -0.68
C GLY A 160 -16.72 3.08 0.21
N LEU A 161 -15.59 2.63 -0.35
CA LEU A 161 -14.47 2.13 0.45
C LEU A 161 -13.85 3.23 1.32
N VAL A 162 -13.59 4.41 0.76
CA VAL A 162 -13.02 5.55 1.52
C VAL A 162 -13.93 5.94 2.68
N GLU A 163 -15.25 5.97 2.47
CA GLU A 163 -16.23 6.21 3.54
C GLU A 163 -16.21 5.13 4.61
N ARG A 164 -16.07 3.85 4.24
CA ARG A 164 -15.91 2.75 5.21
C ARG A 164 -14.63 2.89 6.03
N ILE A 165 -13.53 3.28 5.40
CA ILE A 165 -12.27 3.56 6.12
C ILE A 165 -12.46 4.72 7.11
N SER A 166 -13.18 5.77 6.71
CA SER A 166 -13.50 6.90 7.61
C SER A 166 -14.31 6.45 8.82
N ARG A 167 -15.35 5.62 8.62
CA ARG A 167 -16.22 5.10 9.70
C ARG A 167 -15.54 4.07 10.60
N MET A 168 -14.42 3.49 10.16
CA MET A 168 -13.63 2.56 10.96
C MET A 168 -12.91 3.24 12.13
N TYR A 169 -12.64 4.54 12.01
CA TYR A 169 -11.91 5.27 13.05
C TYR A 169 -12.81 5.44 14.29
N PRO A 170 -12.40 4.95 15.47
CA PRO A 170 -13.18 5.12 16.68
C PRO A 170 -13.08 6.57 17.17
N GLY A 171 -14.13 7.33 16.89
CA GLY A 171 -14.36 8.74 17.19
C GLY A 171 -15.75 9.10 16.67
N GLU A 172 -16.28 10.27 17.04
CA GLU A 172 -17.59 10.73 16.50
C GLU A 172 -17.63 10.80 14.97
#